data_AF-A0A6J4YG26-F1
#
_entry.id   AF-A0A6J4YG26-F1
#
_cell.length_a   1.000
_cell.length_b   1.000
_cell.length_c   1.000
_cell.angle_alpha   90.00
_cell.angle_beta   90.00
_cell.angle_gamma   90.00
#
_symmetry.space_group_name_H-M   'P 1'
#
loop_
_entity.id
_entity.type
_entity.pdbx_description
1 polymer ?
#
loop_
_entity_poly.entity_id
_entity_poly.type
_entity_poly.pdbx_seq_one_letter_code
_entity_poly.pdbx_strand_id
1 'polypeptide(L)' 'MEWAAQENRILLTHDVTTITKYAYDRINEGLPMPGVFEINMNSPLGDIIDDILLLSDYSFENEWEGKILYLPLKDD' A
#
# COMPACT_ATOMS: atom_id res chain seq x y z
N MET A 1 7.08 3.13 -8.38
CA MET A 1 7.46 2.42 -7.15
C MET A 1 8.91 2.68 -6.74
N GLU A 2 9.86 2.76 -7.68
CA GLU A 2 11.29 2.93 -7.38
C GLU A 2 11.62 4.06 -6.38
N TRP A 3 11.12 5.27 -6.63
CA TRP A 3 11.33 6.39 -5.70
C TRP A 3 10.77 6.13 -4.30
N ALA A 4 9.57 5.55 -4.19
CA ALA A 4 8.98 5.23 -2.89
C ALA A 4 9.83 4.21 -2.13
N ALA A 5 10.37 3.20 -2.82
CA ALA A 5 11.27 2.24 -2.21
C ALA A 5 12.60 2.87 -1.75
N GLN A 6 13.18 3.76 -2.57
CA GLN A 6 14.43 4.47 -2.22
C GLN A 6 14.27 5.38 -1.00
N GLU A 7 13.11 6.01 -0.86
CA GLU A 7 12.78 6.91 0.26
C GLU A 7 12.17 6.19 1.47
N ASN A 8 12.10 4.84 1.45
CA ASN A 8 11.42 4.02 2.45
C ASN A 8 9.98 4.47 2.74
N ARG A 9 9.18 4.65 1.68
CA ARG A 9 7.79 5.12 1.73
C ARG A 9 6.83 4.04 1.24
N ILE A 10 5.69 3.94 1.92
CA ILE A 10 4.54 3.16 1.44
C ILE A 10 3.92 3.87 0.24
N LEU A 11 3.61 3.11 -0.81
CA LEU A 11 2.98 3.62 -2.02
C LEU A 11 1.45 3.46 -1.95
N LEU A 12 0.70 4.56 -2.01
CA LEU A 12 -0.75 4.54 -2.22
C LEU A 12 -1.03 4.57 -3.74
N THR A 13 -1.92 3.70 -4.23
CA THR A 13 -2.22 3.59 -5.66
C THR A 13 -3.65 3.13 -5.94
N HIS A 14 -4.19 3.51 -7.10
CA HIS A 14 -5.41 2.92 -7.67
C HIS A 14 -5.10 1.91 -8.79
N ASP A 15 -3.85 1.87 -9.27
CA ASP A 15 -3.43 0.96 -10.35
C ASP A 15 -3.05 -0.42 -9.78
N VAL A 16 -4.08 -1.21 -9.48
CA VAL A 16 -3.95 -2.58 -8.96
C VAL A 16 -3.14 -3.46 -9.92
N THR A 17 -3.48 -3.41 -11.22
CA THR A 17 -2.93 -4.37 -12.18
C THR A 17 -1.43 -4.19 -12.36
N THR A 18 -0.98 -2.95 -12.55
CA THR A 18 0.43 -2.68 -12.81
C THR A 18 1.24 -2.69 -11.53
N ILE A 19 0.77 -2.03 -10.47
CA ILE A 19 1.56 -1.86 -9.24
C ILE A 19 1.67 -3.18 -8.47
N THR A 20 0.62 -3.99 -8.38
CA THR A 20 0.70 -5.32 -7.78
C THR A 20 1.81 -6.15 -8.43
N LYS A 21 1.87 -6.17 -9.77
CA LYS A 21 2.92 -6.90 -10.50
C LYS A 21 4.32 -6.38 -10.14
N TYR A 22 4.53 -5.06 -10.21
CA TYR A 22 5.82 -4.47 -9.85
C TYR A 22 6.22 -4.75 -8.39
N ALA A 23 5.27 -4.76 -7.47
CA ALA A 23 5.52 -5.07 -6.06
C ALA A 23 5.98 -6.53 -5.89
N TYR A 24 5.31 -7.49 -6.53
CA TYR A 24 5.73 -8.90 -6.51
C TYR A 24 7.08 -9.13 -7.17
N ASP A 25 7.35 -8.51 -8.32
CA ASP A 25 8.63 -8.62 -9.01
C ASP A 25 9.78 -8.17 -8.07
N ARG A 26 9.60 -7.05 -7.36
CA ARG A 26 10.58 -6.58 -6.36
C ARG A 26 10.81 -7.55 -5.21
N ILE A 27 9.73 -8.10 -4.64
CA ILE A 27 9.82 -9.08 -3.55
C ILE A 27 10.61 -10.32 -4.02
N ASN A 28 10.29 -10.82 -5.22
CA ASN A 28 10.96 -11.99 -5.79
C ASN A 28 12.44 -11.76 -6.08
N GLU A 29 12.80 -10.54 -6.46
CA GLU A 29 14.19 -10.11 -6.69
C GLU A 29 14.94 -9.75 -5.40
N GLY A 30 14.28 -9.80 -4.23
CA GLY A 30 14.87 -9.40 -2.95
C GLY A 30 15.13 -7.90 -2.84
N LEU A 31 14.44 -7.08 -3.65
CA LEU A 31 14.54 -5.63 -3.62
C LEU A 31 13.63 -5.04 -2.52
N PRO A 32 14.02 -3.91 -1.91
CA PRO A 32 13.20 -3.25 -0.90
C PRO A 32 11.79 -2.94 -1.41
N MET A 33 10.81 -3.29 -0.60
CA MET A 33 9.38 -3.09 -0.86
C MET A 33 8.71 -2.63 0.45
N PRO A 34 8.72 -1.32 0.77
CA PRO A 34 8.23 -0.82 2.06
C PRO A 34 6.74 -1.07 2.34
N GLY A 35 5.95 -1.29 1.28
CA GLY A 35 4.52 -1.55 1.32
C GLY A 35 3.76 -0.89 0.18
N VAL A 36 2.63 -1.47 -0.21
CA VAL A 36 1.68 -0.88 -1.17
C VAL A 36 0.27 -0.90 -0.57
N PHE A 37 -0.40 0.25 -0.60
CA PHE A 37 -1.82 0.38 -0.27
C PHE A 37 -2.62 0.62 -1.56
N GLU A 38 -3.43 -0.36 -1.94
CA GLU A 38 -4.27 -0.31 -3.13
C GLU A 38 -5.66 0.19 -2.78
N ILE A 39 -6.10 1.26 -3.43
CA ILE A 39 -7.34 1.96 -3.11
C ILE A 39 -8.43 1.58 -4.11
N ASN A 40 -9.51 0.97 -3.62
CA ASN A 40 -10.72 0.72 -4.38
C ASN A 40 -11.46 2.04 -4.67
N MET A 41 -11.45 2.49 -5.92
CA MET A 41 -12.11 3.74 -6.34
C MET A 41 -13.65 3.69 -6.26
N ASN A 42 -14.24 2.51 -6.09
CA ASN A 42 -15.69 2.39 -5.96
C ASN A 42 -16.18 2.61 -4.52
N SER A 43 -15.27 2.69 -3.55
CA SER A 43 -15.60 2.88 -2.14
C SER A 43 -15.74 4.36 -1.78
N PRO A 44 -16.50 4.70 -0.72
CA PRO A 44 -16.62 6.08 -0.26
C PRO A 44 -15.27 6.67 0.13
N LEU A 45 -14.98 7.89 -0.37
CA LEU A 45 -13.73 8.59 -0.06
C LEU A 45 -13.52 8.81 1.45
N GLY A 46 -14.62 8.99 2.20
CA GLY A 46 -14.56 9.12 3.67
C GLY A 46 -13.95 7.91 4.33
N ASP A 47 -14.40 6.70 3.99
CA ASP A 47 -13.85 5.45 4.55
C ASP A 47 -12.37 5.27 4.20
N ILE A 48 -11.97 5.59 2.96
CA ILE A 48 -10.56 5.54 2.54
C ILE A 48 -9.70 6.49 3.38
N ILE A 49 -10.18 7.72 3.62
CA ILE A 49 -9.45 8.71 4.44
C ILE A 49 -9.36 8.22 5.89
N ASP A 50 -10.45 7.72 6.46
CA ASP A 50 -10.48 7.21 7.83
C ASP A 50 -9.50 6.06 8.03
N ASP A 51 -9.40 5.14 7.05
CA ASP A 51 -8.44 4.04 7.12
C ASP A 51 -6.99 4.50 6.96
N ILE A 52 -6.71 5.50 6.12
CA ILE A 52 -5.36 6.08 6.01
C ILE A 52 -4.95 6.71 7.35
N LEU A 53 -5.87 7.41 8.02
CA LEU A 53 -5.61 7.99 9.34
C LEU A 53 -5.38 6.89 10.39
N LEU A 54 -6.20 5.84 10.39
CA LEU A 54 -6.03 4.68 11.26
C LEU A 54 -4.65 4.03 11.07
N LEU A 55 -4.24 3.80 9.82
CA LEU A 55 -2.94 3.21 9.52
C LEU A 55 -1.80 4.15 9.92
N SER A 56 -1.94 5.46 9.72
CA SER A 56 -0.94 6.45 10.15
C SER A 56 -0.74 6.47 11.67
N ASP A 57 -1.81 6.30 12.45
CA ASP A 57 -1.78 6.42 13.90
C ASP A 57 -1.37 5.11 14.60
N TYR A 58 -1.69 3.96 14.01
CA TYR A 58 -1.57 2.65 14.68
C TYR A 58 -0.60 1.67 14.03
N SER A 59 0.07 2.04 12.92
CA SER A 59 1.09 1.16 12.34
C SER A 59 2.42 1.22 13.08
N PHE A 60 3.14 0.11 13.11
CA PHE A 60 4.52 0.05 13.56
C PHE A 60 5.50 0.33 12.42
N GLU A 61 6.73 0.70 12.78
CA GLU A 61 7.81 0.86 11.81
C GLU A 61 8.04 -0.45 11.03
N ASN A 62 8.13 -0.35 9.71
CA ASN A 62 8.30 -1.47 8.77
C ASN A 62 7.21 -2.56 8.83
N GLU A 63 6.06 -2.30 9.47
CA GLU A 63 4.96 -3.28 9.56
C GLU A 63 4.49 -3.77 8.19
N TRP A 64 4.55 -2.90 7.20
CA TRP A 64 4.04 -3.12 5.85
C TRP A 64 5.10 -3.58 4.85
N GLU A 65 6.34 -3.83 5.31
CA GLU A 65 7.40 -4.32 4.45
C GLU A 65 7.00 -5.66 3.81
N GLY A 66 7.11 -5.74 2.49
CA GLY A 66 6.75 -6.93 1.72
C GLY A 66 5.24 -7.14 1.54
N LYS A 67 4.37 -6.23 2.02
CA LYS A 67 2.91 -6.40 2.01
C LYS A 67 2.17 -5.48 1.05
N ILE A 68 1.07 -6.00 0.50
CA ILE A 68 0.06 -5.25 -0.23
C ILE A 68 -1.22 -5.27 0.61
N LEU A 69 -1.77 -4.09 0.90
CA LEU A 69 -3.00 -3.90 1.67
C LEU A 69 -4.05 -3.23 0.79
N TYR A 70 -5.31 -3.61 0.93
CA TYR A 70 -6.42 -3.03 0.19
C TYR A 70 -7.19 -2.06 1.08
N LEU A 71 -7.53 -0.89 0.53
CA LEU A 71 -8.38 0.12 1.15
C LEU A 71 -9.70 0.27 0.38
N PRO A 72 -10.84 0.46 1.07
CA PRO A 72 -10.98 0.49 2.53
C PRO A 72 -10.77 -0.89 3.19
N LEU A 73 -10.43 -0.90 4.47
CA LEU A 73 -10.20 -2.09 5.31
C LEU A 73 -11.49 -2.82 5.66
N LYS A 74 -12.63 -2.14 5.53
CA LYS A 74 -13.95 -2.73 5.74
C LYS A 74 -14.40 -3.39 4.42
N ASP A 75 -14.78 -4.66 4.50
CA ASP A 75 -15.48 -5.34 3.41
C ASP A 75 -16.93 -4.82 3.35
N ASP A 76 -17.36 -4.33 2.18
CA ASP A 76 -18.79 -4.16 1.83
C ASP A 76 -19.41 -5.49 1.37
#